data_AF-A0AAD5BW03-F1
#
_entry.id   AF-A0AAD5BW03-F1
#
_cell.length_a   1.000
_cell.length_b   1.000
_cell.length_c   1.000
_cell.angle_alpha   90.00
_cell.angle_beta   90.00
_cell.angle_gamma   90.00
#
_symmetry.space_group_name_H-M   'P 1'
#
loop_
_entity.id
_entity.type
_entity.pdbx_description
1 polymer ?
#
loop_
_entity_poly.entity_id
_entity_poly.type
_entity_poly.pdbx_seq_one_letter_code
_entity_poly.pdbx_strand_id
1 'polypeptide(L)'
;MCQSLITPTLLYKPSFHPPSSPPPPPQPPSSFATMSILSLSLTFLLLFHGSCLALRPVQQTQNQCQIQRINALEPNERVEAEAGYTEFFDSSEQQFQCAGVEVIRHHIQPQGLMLPSYINTPLMVYIRQGRGYYGVMMTGCPEMFQSSQQMEERGSFQDRHQKIRHFQPGDVIVIPAGDPHWIYNDGQDEIIAVVMLDSTNAANQLDQFHRRFFLAGNPKQSGQETPEEGSGNIFRGFDLQMLSEVFNVDQETASKLQSPDDTRGHIVMVDRGLQVVRPPIRMQHQQHGGPANGVEEAVCSAKLTANINDASRPDFYNPEAGWTVHLNSFKLPILQMMQLSAERGVLYRNAVMSPYWIMNAHEIIHVTSGSMRMQIVNNEGQSVFDDVIQEWQVVVVPQNFAVMKQAGQEGCRWISFRTNDNAIMSTLAGRTSAIKAMPMSVIMNAYQMSPEQAWRLKNNRMETMMFNPRSRY
;
A
#
# COMPACT_ATOMS: atom_id res chain seq x y z
N MET A 1 55.14 -17.90 -17.98
CA MET A 1 55.67 -18.56 -19.18
C MET A 1 54.63 -18.36 -20.27
N CYS A 2 54.73 -17.34 -21.11
CA CYS A 2 55.50 -17.23 -22.37
C CYS A 2 55.12 -18.27 -23.45
N GLN A 3 54.87 -17.71 -24.65
CA GLN A 3 54.98 -18.27 -26.01
C GLN A 3 53.79 -19.10 -26.53
N SER A 4 53.03 -18.64 -27.54
CA SER A 4 53.32 -18.27 -28.96
C SER A 4 53.25 -19.46 -29.91
N LEU A 5 52.51 -19.33 -31.01
CA LEU A 5 52.63 -20.08 -32.29
C LEU A 5 51.91 -19.20 -33.34
N ILE A 6 52.62 -18.44 -34.18
CA ILE A 6 53.28 -18.78 -35.45
C ILE A 6 52.31 -18.91 -36.64
N THR A 7 52.49 -18.00 -37.60
CA THR A 7 51.96 -17.87 -38.96
C THR A 7 52.49 -18.97 -39.91
N PRO A 8 51.88 -19.15 -41.11
CA PRO A 8 52.60 -18.68 -42.30
C PRO A 8 51.73 -18.04 -43.40
N THR A 9 52.46 -17.26 -44.19
CA THR A 9 52.16 -16.39 -45.34
C THR A 9 52.09 -17.15 -46.67
N LEU A 10 51.71 -16.44 -47.76
CA LEU A 10 52.09 -16.55 -49.20
C LEU A 10 50.87 -16.80 -50.13
N LEU A 11 50.67 -16.20 -51.32
CA LEU A 11 51.52 -15.46 -52.28
C LEU A 11 50.66 -14.83 -53.44
N TYR A 12 51.06 -13.64 -53.92
CA TYR A 12 51.15 -13.15 -55.32
C TYR A 12 49.87 -12.98 -56.21
N LYS A 13 49.74 -12.01 -57.15
CA LYS A 13 50.65 -11.06 -57.85
C LYS A 13 49.83 -9.92 -58.56
N PRO A 14 50.40 -8.75 -58.91
CA PRO A 14 49.69 -7.58 -59.50
C PRO A 14 50.06 -7.27 -60.97
N SER A 15 49.32 -6.37 -61.66
CA SER A 15 49.73 -5.75 -62.94
C SER A 15 49.03 -4.41 -63.29
N PHE A 16 49.83 -3.33 -63.21
CA PHE A 16 49.99 -2.06 -63.97
C PHE A 16 48.91 -1.33 -64.82
N HIS A 17 48.63 -0.07 -64.39
CA HIS A 17 48.42 1.29 -65.01
C HIS A 17 48.20 1.58 -66.52
N PRO A 18 47.43 2.66 -66.87
CA PRO A 18 47.99 4.04 -67.05
C PRO A 18 47.09 5.21 -66.51
N PRO A 19 47.54 6.49 -66.58
CA PRO A 19 46.97 7.60 -65.79
C PRO A 19 46.07 8.62 -66.54
N SER A 20 45.27 9.32 -65.71
CA SER A 20 44.76 10.70 -65.80
C SER A 20 43.81 11.17 -66.91
N SER A 21 42.61 11.57 -66.47
CA SER A 21 41.85 12.73 -66.98
C SER A 21 41.21 13.50 -65.80
N PRO A 22 41.07 14.84 -65.85
CA PRO A 22 40.76 15.70 -64.69
C PRO A 22 39.26 15.68 -64.28
N PRO A 23 38.92 16.16 -63.06
CA PRO A 23 37.62 15.89 -62.45
C PRO A 23 36.49 16.81 -62.95
N PRO A 24 35.23 16.35 -62.95
CA PRO A 24 34.06 17.23 -63.07
C PRO A 24 33.74 17.94 -61.73
N PRO A 25 33.06 19.09 -61.76
CA PRO A 25 32.79 19.91 -60.57
C PRO A 25 31.80 19.23 -59.59
N PRO A 26 31.85 19.59 -58.29
CA PRO A 26 31.06 18.93 -57.26
C PRO A 26 29.57 19.25 -57.40
N GLN A 27 28.73 18.22 -57.42
CA GLN A 27 27.29 18.34 -57.18
C GLN A 27 27.00 18.32 -55.66
N PRO A 28 26.06 19.13 -55.16
CA PRO A 28 25.76 19.22 -53.73
C PRO A 28 25.07 17.96 -53.20
N PRO A 29 25.30 17.57 -51.93
CA PRO A 29 24.71 16.36 -51.37
C PRO A 29 23.21 16.49 -51.13
N SER A 30 22.43 15.72 -51.89
CA SER A 30 21.02 15.42 -51.61
C SER A 30 20.91 14.39 -50.48
N SER A 31 21.20 14.81 -49.24
CA SER A 31 21.08 13.93 -48.06
C SER A 31 20.58 14.63 -46.79
N PHE A 32 20.01 15.83 -46.91
CA PHE A 32 19.42 16.51 -45.74
C PHE A 32 17.91 16.29 -45.58
N ALA A 33 17.22 15.79 -46.61
CA ALA A 33 15.76 15.64 -46.56
C ALA A 33 15.30 14.37 -45.83
N THR A 34 16.08 13.29 -45.82
CA THR A 34 15.67 12.00 -45.22
C THR A 34 15.93 11.92 -43.72
N MET A 35 16.96 12.58 -43.16
CA MET A 35 17.16 12.63 -41.70
C MET A 35 16.17 13.55 -40.99
N SER A 36 15.73 14.64 -41.63
CA SER A 36 14.75 15.56 -41.03
C SER A 36 13.35 14.94 -40.94
N ILE A 37 12.94 14.11 -41.90
CA ILE A 37 11.62 13.44 -41.84
C ILE A 37 11.62 12.36 -40.74
N LEU A 38 12.72 11.64 -40.55
CA LEU A 38 12.85 10.68 -39.43
C LEU A 38 12.84 11.40 -38.07
N SER A 39 13.53 12.54 -37.91
CA SER A 39 13.49 13.28 -36.64
C SER A 39 12.13 13.92 -36.37
N LEU A 40 11.44 14.40 -37.42
CA LEU A 40 10.08 14.94 -37.33
C LEU A 40 9.06 13.84 -37.03
N SER A 41 9.21 12.63 -37.57
CA SER A 41 8.33 11.49 -37.26
C SER A 41 8.54 10.95 -35.85
N LEU A 42 9.78 10.93 -35.35
CA LEU A 42 10.08 10.50 -33.98
C LEU A 42 9.61 11.54 -32.95
N THR A 43 9.71 12.83 -33.27
CA THR A 43 9.12 13.90 -32.43
C THR A 43 7.60 13.92 -32.52
N PHE A 44 6.98 13.61 -33.67
CA PHE A 44 5.52 13.44 -33.75
C PHE A 44 5.07 12.21 -32.97
N LEU A 45 5.78 11.08 -33.01
CA LEU A 45 5.47 9.91 -32.18
C LEU A 45 5.65 10.19 -30.68
N LEU A 46 6.67 10.96 -30.28
CA LEU A 46 6.86 11.39 -28.88
C LEU A 46 5.82 12.43 -28.44
N LEU A 47 5.37 13.31 -29.33
CA LEU A 47 4.32 14.30 -29.04
C LEU A 47 2.91 13.67 -29.03
N PHE A 48 2.65 12.64 -29.83
CA PHE A 48 1.37 11.93 -29.87
C PHE A 48 1.28 10.72 -28.94
N HIS A 49 2.39 10.17 -28.42
CA HIS A 49 2.36 9.21 -27.30
C HIS A 49 2.62 9.87 -25.94
N GLY A 50 3.18 11.08 -25.89
CA GLY A 50 3.39 11.85 -24.65
C GLY A 50 2.15 12.61 -24.15
N SER A 51 1.06 12.64 -24.93
CA SER A 51 -0.12 13.49 -24.67
C SER A 51 -1.35 12.75 -24.12
N CYS A 52 -1.22 11.49 -23.74
CA CYS A 52 -2.22 10.78 -22.93
C CYS A 52 -1.78 10.58 -21.48
N LEU A 53 -0.85 11.39 -20.98
CA LEU A 53 -0.86 11.70 -19.56
C LEU A 53 -2.02 12.67 -19.36
N ALA A 54 -3.19 12.12 -19.04
CA ALA A 54 -4.24 12.89 -18.40
C ALA A 54 -3.65 13.44 -17.09
N LEU A 55 -3.02 14.61 -17.16
CA LEU A 55 -2.79 15.48 -16.03
C LEU A 55 -4.18 15.87 -15.55
N ARG A 56 -4.76 15.00 -14.72
CA ARG A 56 -5.95 15.35 -13.97
C ARG A 56 -5.55 16.54 -13.12
N PRO A 57 -6.28 17.66 -13.19
CA PRO A 57 -6.24 18.60 -12.10
C PRO A 57 -6.80 17.84 -10.90
N VAL A 58 -5.92 17.26 -10.06
CA VAL A 58 -6.27 17.09 -8.66
C VAL A 58 -6.63 18.49 -8.23
N GLN A 59 -7.91 18.76 -8.06
CA GLN A 59 -8.40 19.99 -7.50
C GLN A 59 -8.05 19.94 -6.00
N GLN A 60 -6.74 19.93 -5.69
CA GLN A 60 -6.24 20.26 -4.38
C GLN A 60 -6.74 21.68 -4.15
N THR A 61 -7.75 21.81 -3.32
CA THR A 61 -8.17 23.14 -2.90
C THR A 61 -6.93 23.82 -2.34
N GLN A 62 -6.66 25.03 -2.83
CA GLN A 62 -5.51 25.82 -2.38
C GLN A 62 -5.46 25.72 -0.85
N ASN A 63 -4.33 25.27 -0.31
CA ASN A 63 -4.04 25.23 1.13
C ASN A 63 -4.59 24.04 1.95
N GLN A 64 -5.05 22.92 1.36
CA GLN A 64 -5.49 21.73 2.14
C GLN A 64 -4.48 21.27 3.20
N CYS A 65 -3.18 21.29 2.89
CA CYS A 65 -2.11 20.90 3.80
C CYS A 65 -1.50 22.06 4.61
N GLN A 66 -2.10 23.25 4.61
CA GLN A 66 -1.72 24.33 5.55
C GLN A 66 -2.37 24.04 6.91
N ILE A 67 -1.86 23.03 7.59
CA ILE A 67 -2.40 22.55 8.86
C ILE A 67 -1.76 23.35 9.99
N GLN A 68 -2.59 24.01 10.79
CA GLN A 68 -2.17 24.75 11.98
C GLN A 68 -2.22 23.89 13.25
N ARG A 69 -3.04 22.83 13.24
CA ARG A 69 -3.19 21.89 14.34
C ARG A 69 -3.52 20.50 13.82
N ILE A 70 -2.78 19.51 14.28
CA ILE A 70 -3.05 18.08 14.10
C ILE A 70 -3.63 17.56 15.41
N ASN A 71 -4.49 16.55 15.36
CA ASN A 71 -5.05 15.90 16.54
C ASN A 71 -4.83 14.37 16.48
N ALA A 72 -4.76 13.74 17.65
CA ALA A 72 -4.90 12.30 17.77
C ALA A 72 -6.40 11.98 17.69
N LEU A 73 -6.78 11.22 16.67
CA LEU A 73 -8.17 10.96 16.32
C LEU A 73 -8.62 9.59 16.82
N GLU A 74 -9.89 9.51 17.16
CA GLU A 74 -10.64 8.29 17.44
C GLU A 74 -11.78 8.16 16.41
N PRO A 75 -12.33 6.97 16.19
CA PRO A 75 -13.52 6.84 15.37
C PRO A 75 -14.68 7.66 15.96
N ASN A 76 -15.44 8.32 15.10
CA ASN A 76 -16.61 9.13 15.49
C ASN A 76 -17.94 8.48 15.09
N GLU A 77 -17.90 7.46 14.22
CA GLU A 77 -19.07 6.77 13.72
C GLU A 77 -18.88 5.25 13.75
N ARG A 78 -19.99 4.54 13.94
CA ARG A 78 -20.08 3.08 13.91
C ARG A 78 -21.31 2.64 13.13
N VAL A 79 -21.11 1.66 12.25
CA VAL A 79 -22.18 0.94 11.53
C VAL A 79 -22.22 -0.50 12.00
N GLU A 80 -23.36 -0.90 12.56
CA GLU A 80 -23.60 -2.24 13.13
C GLU A 80 -24.05 -3.23 12.05
N ALA A 81 -23.73 -4.50 12.25
CA ALA A 81 -24.18 -5.62 11.42
C ALA A 81 -24.43 -6.87 12.28
N GLU A 82 -25.03 -7.90 11.71
CA GLU A 82 -25.42 -9.13 12.39
C GLU A 82 -24.26 -9.83 13.12
N ALA A 83 -23.08 -9.86 12.50
CA ALA A 83 -21.91 -10.57 13.04
C ALA A 83 -20.67 -9.67 13.20
N GLY A 84 -20.87 -8.38 13.48
CA GLY A 84 -19.78 -7.43 13.66
C GLY A 84 -20.20 -5.99 13.45
N TYR A 85 -19.21 -5.10 13.35
CA TYR A 85 -19.43 -3.68 13.04
C TYR A 85 -18.22 -3.06 12.35
N THR A 86 -18.41 -1.91 11.73
CA THR A 86 -17.31 -1.07 11.21
C THR A 86 -17.33 0.28 11.91
N GLU A 87 -16.16 0.74 12.34
CA GLU A 87 -15.95 2.08 12.88
C GLU A 87 -15.24 2.96 11.86
N PHE A 88 -15.67 4.22 11.77
CA PHE A 88 -15.20 5.20 10.81
C PHE A 88 -14.56 6.36 11.54
N PHE A 89 -13.44 6.83 10.99
CA PHE A 89 -12.83 8.09 11.41
C PHE A 89 -13.38 9.21 10.52
N ASP A 90 -13.51 10.41 11.08
CA ASP A 90 -14.05 11.57 10.35
C ASP A 90 -13.14 11.96 9.19
N SER A 91 -13.45 11.54 7.97
CA SER A 91 -12.68 11.86 6.77
C SER A 91 -12.74 13.36 6.39
N SER A 92 -13.60 14.15 7.04
CA SER A 92 -13.64 15.61 6.89
C SER A 92 -12.54 16.32 7.69
N GLU A 93 -11.86 15.63 8.61
CA GLU A 93 -10.71 16.17 9.33
C GLU A 93 -9.61 16.62 8.37
N GLN A 94 -9.12 17.85 8.56
CA GLN A 94 -8.17 18.50 7.64
C GLN A 94 -6.93 17.62 7.40
N GLN A 95 -6.48 16.89 8.42
CA GLN A 95 -5.30 16.02 8.32
C GLN A 95 -5.53 14.80 7.41
N PHE A 96 -6.74 14.26 7.35
CA PHE A 96 -7.10 13.20 6.40
C PHE A 96 -7.30 13.75 4.99
N GLN A 97 -7.96 14.90 4.84
CA GLN A 97 -8.10 15.58 3.56
C GLN A 97 -6.75 15.95 2.93
N CYS A 98 -5.79 16.44 3.75
CA CYS A 98 -4.44 16.73 3.30
C CYS A 98 -3.71 15.46 2.82
N ALA A 99 -3.81 14.35 3.56
CA ALA A 99 -3.19 13.09 3.17
C ALA A 99 -3.92 12.39 2.02
N GLY A 100 -5.18 12.75 1.75
CA GLY A 100 -5.98 12.14 0.71
C GLY A 100 -6.41 10.71 1.02
N VAL A 101 -6.67 10.42 2.30
CA VAL A 101 -6.92 9.06 2.80
C VAL A 101 -8.12 9.01 3.74
N GLU A 102 -8.68 7.81 3.86
CA GLU A 102 -9.68 7.45 4.87
C GLU A 102 -9.16 6.28 5.71
N VAL A 103 -9.61 6.20 6.97
CA VAL A 103 -9.27 5.11 7.88
C VAL A 103 -10.56 4.56 8.47
N ILE A 104 -10.70 3.24 8.44
CA ILE A 104 -11.80 2.53 9.06
C ILE A 104 -11.28 1.34 9.86
N ARG A 105 -12.11 0.81 10.75
CA ARG A 105 -11.79 -0.38 11.56
C ARG A 105 -12.93 -1.38 11.52
N HIS A 106 -12.66 -2.57 11.04
CA HIS A 106 -13.62 -3.67 11.05
C HIS A 106 -13.45 -4.52 12.30
N HIS A 107 -14.59 -4.86 12.90
CA HIS A 107 -14.74 -5.83 13.97
C HIS A 107 -15.63 -6.96 13.47
N ILE A 108 -15.05 -8.16 13.28
CA ILE A 108 -15.77 -9.31 12.72
C ILE A 108 -15.77 -10.43 13.75
N GLN A 109 -16.96 -10.79 14.25
CA GLN A 109 -17.14 -11.83 15.25
C GLN A 109 -16.76 -13.21 14.69
N PRO A 110 -16.50 -14.21 15.55
CA PRO A 110 -16.33 -15.60 15.12
C PRO A 110 -17.49 -16.03 14.21
N GLN A 111 -17.17 -16.70 13.09
CA GLN A 111 -18.12 -17.09 12.04
C GLN A 111 -18.79 -15.94 11.29
N GLY A 112 -18.36 -14.69 11.50
CA GLY A 112 -18.78 -13.54 10.71
C GLY A 112 -18.16 -13.55 9.31
N LEU A 113 -18.98 -13.23 8.30
CA LEU A 113 -18.60 -13.04 6.91
C LEU A 113 -18.85 -11.59 6.52
N MET A 114 -17.78 -10.83 6.30
CA MET A 114 -17.87 -9.53 5.63
C MET A 114 -18.25 -9.76 4.17
N LEU A 115 -19.40 -9.22 3.77
CA LEU A 115 -19.99 -9.48 2.46
C LEU A 115 -19.09 -8.98 1.32
N PRO A 116 -19.11 -9.67 0.15
CA PRO A 116 -18.30 -9.27 -0.99
C PRO A 116 -18.64 -7.85 -1.45
N SER A 117 -17.62 -7.01 -1.60
CA SER A 117 -17.74 -5.67 -2.15
C SER A 117 -16.47 -5.27 -2.89
N TYR A 118 -16.58 -4.31 -3.80
CA TYR A 118 -15.43 -3.62 -4.37
C TYR A 118 -15.51 -2.13 -4.06
N ILE A 119 -14.38 -1.44 -4.17
CA ILE A 119 -14.26 -0.02 -3.82
C ILE A 119 -13.52 0.76 -4.92
N ASN A 120 -13.68 2.07 -4.96
CA ASN A 120 -13.05 2.94 -5.96
C ASN A 120 -11.57 3.29 -5.67
N THR A 121 -11.03 2.89 -4.52
CA THR A 121 -9.66 3.22 -4.09
C THR A 121 -8.86 1.95 -3.78
N PRO A 122 -7.52 1.94 -3.89
CA PRO A 122 -6.72 0.90 -3.27
C PRO A 122 -6.82 0.97 -1.74
N LEU A 123 -6.76 -0.18 -1.08
CA LEU A 123 -6.74 -0.25 0.36
C LEU A 123 -5.61 -1.13 0.91
N MET A 124 -5.20 -0.83 2.14
CA MET A 124 -4.31 -1.66 2.95
C MET A 124 -5.01 -2.06 4.24
N VAL A 125 -5.08 -3.36 4.52
CA VAL A 125 -5.67 -3.92 5.74
C VAL A 125 -4.56 -4.43 6.64
N TYR A 126 -4.39 -3.87 7.83
CA TYR A 126 -3.56 -4.43 8.88
C TYR A 126 -4.41 -5.28 9.82
N ILE A 127 -4.14 -6.59 9.87
CA ILE A 127 -4.78 -7.50 10.81
C ILE A 127 -4.12 -7.34 12.17
N ARG A 128 -4.83 -6.72 13.10
CA ARG A 128 -4.33 -6.54 14.46
C ARG A 128 -4.56 -7.78 15.31
N GLN A 129 -5.76 -8.35 15.23
CA GLN A 129 -6.22 -9.48 16.04
C GLN A 129 -7.07 -10.41 15.17
N GLY A 130 -7.16 -11.67 15.61
CA GLY A 130 -7.98 -12.70 14.97
C GLY A 130 -7.27 -13.37 13.81
N ARG A 131 -7.91 -14.40 13.27
CA ARG A 131 -7.43 -15.15 12.12
C ARG A 131 -8.63 -15.53 11.26
N GLY A 132 -8.37 -15.80 10.01
CA GLY A 132 -9.43 -16.12 9.08
C GLY A 132 -8.89 -16.43 7.70
N TYR A 133 -9.77 -16.25 6.73
CA TYR A 133 -9.39 -16.23 5.33
C TYR A 133 -10.18 -15.19 4.57
N TYR A 134 -9.61 -14.75 3.46
CA TYR A 134 -10.17 -13.73 2.61
C TYR A 134 -10.04 -14.14 1.13
N GLY A 135 -10.99 -13.65 0.34
CA GLY A 135 -10.96 -13.74 -1.11
C GLY A 135 -10.75 -12.35 -1.72
N VAL A 136 -9.95 -12.29 -2.77
CA VAL A 136 -9.86 -11.13 -3.68
C VAL A 136 -10.06 -11.68 -5.07
N MET A 137 -11.13 -11.25 -5.72
CA MET A 137 -11.55 -11.74 -7.03
C MET A 137 -10.88 -10.88 -8.09
N MET A 138 -9.76 -11.36 -8.61
CA MET A 138 -9.04 -10.68 -9.68
C MET A 138 -9.78 -10.93 -10.99
N THR A 139 -10.35 -9.87 -11.56
CA THR A 139 -11.12 -9.96 -12.79
C THR A 139 -10.28 -10.53 -13.94
N GLY A 140 -10.85 -11.46 -14.72
CA GLY A 140 -10.14 -12.16 -15.80
C GLY A 140 -9.31 -13.38 -15.36
N CYS A 141 -9.15 -13.64 -14.06
CA CYS A 141 -8.44 -14.82 -13.57
C CYS A 141 -9.35 -16.06 -13.43
N PRO A 142 -8.86 -17.26 -13.77
CA PRO A 142 -9.65 -18.49 -13.69
C PRO A 142 -9.81 -19.00 -12.26
N GLU A 143 -10.80 -19.87 -12.04
CA GLU A 143 -10.98 -20.62 -10.80
C GLU A 143 -9.86 -21.64 -10.62
N MET A 144 -8.86 -21.28 -9.81
CA MET A 144 -7.68 -22.11 -9.55
C MET A 144 -7.91 -23.18 -8.48
N PHE A 145 -8.91 -23.02 -7.61
CA PHE A 145 -9.21 -23.99 -6.56
C PHE A 145 -10.44 -24.79 -6.99
N GLN A 146 -10.34 -26.12 -6.91
CA GLN A 146 -11.41 -27.04 -7.27
C GLN A 146 -11.46 -28.20 -6.27
N SER A 147 -12.67 -28.69 -5.98
CA SER A 147 -12.86 -29.88 -5.15
C SER A 147 -12.06 -31.07 -5.71
N SER A 148 -11.40 -31.82 -4.82
CA SER A 148 -10.68 -33.03 -5.21
C SER A 148 -11.65 -34.19 -5.50
N GLN A 149 -11.27 -35.09 -6.41
CA GLN A 149 -12.06 -36.30 -6.74
C GLN A 149 -12.41 -37.17 -5.50
N GLN A 150 -11.58 -37.16 -4.45
CA GLN A 150 -11.87 -37.85 -3.19
C GLN A 150 -12.99 -37.20 -2.36
N MET A 151 -13.23 -35.89 -2.50
CA MET A 151 -14.40 -35.23 -1.91
C MET A 151 -15.66 -35.50 -2.74
N GLU A 152 -15.52 -35.62 -4.06
CA GLU A 152 -16.62 -35.96 -4.97
C GLU A 152 -17.17 -37.37 -4.69
N GLU A 153 -16.30 -38.36 -4.45
CA GLU A 153 -16.71 -39.74 -4.12
C GLU A 153 -17.44 -39.87 -2.76
N ARG A 154 -17.28 -38.91 -1.85
CA ARG A 154 -17.95 -38.89 -0.53
C ARG A 154 -19.29 -38.14 -0.53
N GLY A 155 -19.76 -37.66 -1.68
CA GLY A 155 -20.97 -36.82 -1.76
C GLY A 155 -20.82 -35.46 -1.08
N SER A 156 -19.59 -34.96 -0.96
CA SER A 156 -19.26 -33.68 -0.33
C SER A 156 -19.41 -32.52 -1.32
N PHE A 157 -19.61 -31.31 -0.76
CA PHE A 157 -19.57 -30.00 -1.42
C PHE A 157 -18.60 -29.95 -2.61
N GLN A 158 -19.15 -29.76 -3.82
CA GLN A 158 -18.40 -29.64 -5.08
C GLN A 158 -18.42 -28.18 -5.51
N ASP A 159 -17.24 -27.59 -5.68
CA ASP A 159 -17.12 -26.15 -5.94
C ASP A 159 -15.79 -25.82 -6.63
N ARG A 160 -15.78 -24.70 -7.35
CA ARG A 160 -14.61 -24.10 -8.00
C ARG A 160 -14.62 -22.60 -7.78
N HIS A 161 -13.51 -22.06 -7.29
CA HIS A 161 -13.38 -20.62 -7.06
C HIS A 161 -11.92 -20.15 -7.20
N GLN A 162 -11.72 -18.83 -7.21
CA GLN A 162 -10.39 -18.24 -7.16
C GLN A 162 -9.68 -18.51 -5.82
N LYS A 163 -8.38 -18.21 -5.77
CA LYS A 163 -7.52 -18.47 -4.62
C LYS A 163 -8.00 -17.72 -3.36
N ILE A 164 -8.36 -18.48 -2.34
CA ILE A 164 -8.56 -17.96 -0.97
C ILE A 164 -7.24 -18.01 -0.19
N ARG A 165 -7.02 -17.02 0.66
CA ARG A 165 -5.77 -16.84 1.40
C ARG A 165 -6.06 -16.76 2.89
N HIS A 166 -5.26 -17.45 3.69
CA HIS A 166 -5.31 -17.30 5.14
C HIS A 166 -4.59 -16.03 5.56
N PHE A 167 -5.05 -15.44 6.66
CA PHE A 167 -4.35 -14.36 7.33
C PHE A 167 -4.26 -14.61 8.83
N GLN A 168 -3.32 -13.93 9.46
CA GLN A 168 -3.04 -13.99 10.89
C GLN A 168 -2.66 -12.59 11.41
N PRO A 169 -2.58 -12.40 12.74
CA PRO A 169 -2.17 -11.12 13.31
C PRO A 169 -0.81 -10.66 12.78
N GLY A 170 -0.73 -9.40 12.37
CA GLY A 170 0.45 -8.78 11.76
C GLY A 170 0.50 -8.84 10.25
N ASP A 171 -0.45 -9.51 9.60
CA ASP A 171 -0.56 -9.47 8.16
C ASP A 171 -1.03 -8.10 7.69
N VAL A 172 -0.38 -7.59 6.66
CA VAL A 172 -0.86 -6.49 5.84
C VAL A 172 -1.35 -7.05 4.51
N ILE A 173 -2.63 -6.87 4.23
CA ILE A 173 -3.30 -7.29 3.00
C ILE A 173 -3.47 -6.06 2.11
N VAL A 174 -3.19 -6.20 0.83
CA VAL A 174 -3.29 -5.12 -0.17
C VAL A 174 -4.33 -5.51 -1.20
N ILE A 175 -5.31 -4.63 -1.42
CA ILE A 175 -6.42 -4.88 -2.35
C ILE A 175 -6.52 -3.72 -3.35
N PRO A 176 -6.43 -3.99 -4.67
CA PRO A 176 -6.61 -2.98 -5.71
C PRO A 176 -8.02 -2.38 -5.74
N ALA A 177 -8.11 -1.15 -6.24
CA ALA A 177 -9.39 -0.55 -6.59
C ALA A 177 -10.14 -1.42 -7.60
N GLY A 178 -11.44 -1.62 -7.39
CA GLY A 178 -12.31 -2.37 -8.28
C GLY A 178 -12.31 -3.88 -8.08
N ASP A 179 -11.33 -4.47 -7.39
CA ASP A 179 -11.30 -5.91 -7.13
C ASP A 179 -12.27 -6.28 -5.99
N PRO A 180 -13.29 -7.13 -6.23
CA PRO A 180 -14.19 -7.54 -5.18
C PRO A 180 -13.47 -8.38 -4.13
N HIS A 181 -13.81 -8.19 -2.86
CA HIS A 181 -13.19 -8.88 -1.75
C HIS A 181 -14.18 -9.16 -0.62
N TRP A 182 -13.89 -10.21 0.15
CA TRP A 182 -14.64 -10.63 1.34
C TRP A 182 -13.69 -11.19 2.39
N ILE A 183 -14.10 -11.16 3.67
CA ILE A 183 -13.31 -11.65 4.81
C ILE A 183 -14.20 -12.54 5.66
N TYR A 184 -13.69 -13.70 6.07
CA TYR A 184 -14.37 -14.62 6.97
C TYR A 184 -13.55 -14.93 8.22
N ASN A 185 -14.20 -14.91 9.37
CA ASN A 185 -13.63 -15.30 10.65
C ASN A 185 -13.82 -16.80 10.92
N ASP A 186 -12.76 -17.60 10.72
CA ASP A 186 -12.73 -19.01 11.14
C ASP A 186 -12.03 -19.24 12.49
N GLY A 187 -11.68 -18.14 13.18
CA GLY A 187 -11.13 -18.12 14.52
C GLY A 187 -12.17 -18.22 15.63
N GLN A 188 -11.69 -18.18 16.87
CA GLN A 188 -12.51 -18.07 18.08
C GLN A 188 -12.51 -16.65 18.64
N ASP A 189 -11.52 -15.85 18.27
CA ASP A 189 -11.40 -14.45 18.65
C ASP A 189 -12.03 -13.57 17.56
N GLU A 190 -12.53 -12.40 17.95
CA GLU A 190 -12.90 -11.35 17.00
C GLU A 190 -11.70 -10.93 16.15
N ILE A 191 -11.93 -10.75 14.84
CA ILE A 191 -10.97 -10.07 13.97
C ILE A 191 -11.10 -8.57 14.18
N ILE A 192 -9.97 -7.94 14.45
CA ILE A 192 -9.83 -6.48 14.45
C ILE A 192 -8.89 -6.12 13.31
N ALA A 193 -9.42 -5.45 12.29
CA ALA A 193 -8.70 -5.06 11.09
C ALA A 193 -8.73 -3.54 10.91
N VAL A 194 -7.55 -2.92 10.84
CA VAL A 194 -7.41 -1.48 10.59
C VAL A 194 -7.14 -1.28 9.11
N VAL A 195 -7.95 -0.47 8.45
CA VAL A 195 -7.92 -0.29 7.00
C VAL A 195 -7.61 1.16 6.67
N MET A 196 -6.65 1.38 5.77
CA MET A 196 -6.40 2.68 5.15
C MET A 196 -6.79 2.61 3.68
N LEU A 197 -7.53 3.62 3.22
CA LEU A 197 -8.01 3.77 1.85
C LEU A 197 -7.37 5.02 1.23
N ASP A 198 -6.77 4.90 0.05
CA ASP A 198 -6.11 6.03 -0.62
C ASP A 198 -7.03 6.68 -1.67
N SER A 199 -7.80 7.67 -1.22
CA SER A 199 -8.78 8.40 -2.02
C SER A 199 -8.17 9.26 -3.11
N THR A 200 -6.90 9.63 -2.98
CA THR A 200 -6.18 10.43 -3.99
C THR A 200 -5.33 9.60 -4.95
N ASN A 201 -5.36 8.27 -4.79
CA ASN A 201 -4.64 7.37 -5.68
C ASN A 201 -5.07 7.53 -7.14
N ALA A 202 -4.13 7.39 -8.08
CA ALA A 202 -4.42 7.49 -9.51
C ALA A 202 -5.41 6.41 -10.01
N ALA A 203 -5.52 5.28 -9.30
CA ALA A 203 -6.51 4.25 -9.59
C ALA A 203 -7.95 4.72 -9.35
N ASN A 204 -8.16 5.67 -8.44
CA ASN A 204 -9.47 6.29 -8.22
C ASN A 204 -9.75 7.32 -9.31
N GLN A 205 -10.75 7.04 -10.13
CA GLN A 205 -11.12 7.86 -11.29
C GLN A 205 -12.39 8.69 -11.12
N LEU A 206 -13.02 8.60 -9.94
CA LEU A 206 -14.26 9.28 -9.65
C LEU A 206 -13.94 10.67 -9.07
N ASP A 207 -13.93 10.76 -7.75
CA ASP A 207 -13.64 11.94 -6.95
C ASP A 207 -13.01 11.47 -5.62
N GLN A 208 -12.76 12.38 -4.67
CA GLN A 208 -12.12 12.04 -3.40
C GLN A 208 -13.04 11.30 -2.40
N PHE A 209 -14.32 11.06 -2.74
CA PHE A 209 -15.23 10.32 -1.87
C PHE A 209 -15.01 8.81 -2.04
N HIS A 210 -14.87 8.13 -0.90
CA HIS A 210 -14.88 6.69 -0.88
C HIS A 210 -16.27 6.15 -1.22
N ARG A 211 -16.32 5.06 -1.99
CA ARG A 211 -17.54 4.35 -2.33
C ARG A 211 -17.32 2.85 -2.22
N ARG A 212 -18.18 2.20 -1.46
CA ARG A 212 -18.26 0.74 -1.38
C ARG A 212 -19.45 0.23 -2.17
N PHE A 213 -19.16 -0.62 -3.14
CA PHE A 213 -20.13 -1.26 -4.00
C PHE A 213 -20.30 -2.71 -3.55
N PHE A 214 -21.34 -2.97 -2.76
CA PHE A 214 -21.65 -4.32 -2.29
C PHE A 214 -22.21 -5.18 -3.42
N LEU A 215 -21.77 -6.44 -3.46
CA LEU A 215 -22.30 -7.47 -4.36
C LEU A 215 -23.39 -8.32 -3.69
N ALA A 216 -23.62 -8.15 -2.40
CA ALA A 216 -24.62 -8.91 -1.65
C ALA A 216 -25.14 -8.09 -0.48
N GLY A 217 -26.30 -8.52 0.05
CA GLY A 217 -26.91 -7.93 1.23
C GLY A 217 -27.51 -6.56 0.98
N ASN A 218 -27.92 -5.93 2.07
CA ASN A 218 -28.53 -4.60 2.06
C ASN A 218 -27.97 -3.81 3.24
N PRO A 219 -26.77 -3.22 3.07
CA PRO A 219 -26.04 -2.57 4.16
C PRO A 219 -26.79 -1.37 4.75
N LYS A 220 -27.69 -0.72 4.01
CA LYS A 220 -28.51 0.36 4.56
C LYS A 220 -29.49 -0.16 5.61
N GLN A 221 -29.18 0.12 6.87
CA GLN A 221 -30.18 0.25 7.92
C GLN A 221 -30.74 1.68 7.93
N SER A 222 -32.06 1.78 8.12
CA SER A 222 -32.81 3.04 8.12
C SER A 222 -32.28 4.03 9.17
N GLY A 223 -31.67 5.14 8.71
CA GLY A 223 -31.42 6.33 9.53
C GLY A 223 -29.97 6.83 9.65
N GLN A 224 -28.97 6.07 9.18
CA GLN A 224 -27.58 6.54 9.11
C GLN A 224 -27.17 6.78 7.64
N GLU A 225 -26.93 8.04 7.29
CA GLU A 225 -26.29 8.41 6.02
C GLU A 225 -24.78 8.39 6.21
N THR A 226 -24.16 7.21 6.09
CA THR A 226 -22.69 7.15 5.94
C THR A 226 -22.35 7.41 4.47
N PRO A 227 -21.35 8.28 4.17
CA PRO A 227 -20.92 8.54 2.80
C PRO A 227 -20.44 7.28 2.05
N GLU A 228 -19.96 6.25 2.77
CA GLU A 228 -19.42 5.02 2.20
C GLU A 228 -20.50 4.02 1.72
N GLU A 229 -21.68 3.97 2.36
CA GLU A 229 -22.70 2.95 2.10
C GLU A 229 -23.78 3.46 1.14
N GLY A 230 -23.67 3.05 -0.13
CA GLY A 230 -24.76 3.16 -1.11
C GLY A 230 -26.06 2.51 -0.61
N SER A 231 -27.19 2.79 -1.26
CA SER A 231 -28.52 2.40 -0.78
C SER A 231 -28.87 0.90 -0.83
N GLY A 232 -27.88 0.03 -0.94
CA GLY A 232 -28.01 -1.41 -1.11
C GLY A 232 -26.91 -1.97 -2.00
N ASN A 233 -26.95 -3.28 -2.27
CA ASN A 233 -26.04 -3.89 -3.24
C ASN A 233 -26.31 -3.43 -4.69
N ILE A 234 -25.34 -3.63 -5.58
CA ILE A 234 -25.43 -3.19 -6.98
C ILE A 234 -26.57 -3.83 -7.78
N PHE A 235 -27.00 -5.04 -7.42
CA PHE A 235 -28.05 -5.77 -8.14
C PHE A 235 -29.42 -5.11 -8.01
N ARG A 236 -29.65 -4.34 -6.94
CA ARG A 236 -30.90 -3.57 -6.76
C ARG A 236 -31.12 -2.51 -7.83
N GLY A 237 -30.05 -2.05 -8.49
CA GLY A 237 -30.14 -1.07 -9.57
C GLY A 237 -30.56 -1.66 -10.91
N PHE A 238 -30.55 -2.99 -11.06
CA PHE A 238 -30.89 -3.66 -12.31
C PHE A 238 -32.35 -4.14 -12.33
N ASP A 239 -32.91 -4.23 -13.54
CA ASP A 239 -34.21 -4.83 -13.76
C ASP A 239 -34.22 -6.32 -13.42
N LEU A 240 -35.23 -6.78 -12.68
CA LEU A 240 -35.32 -8.15 -12.19
C LEU A 240 -35.44 -9.17 -13.33
N GLN A 241 -36.22 -8.84 -14.37
CA GLN A 241 -36.39 -9.74 -15.51
C GLN A 241 -35.06 -9.88 -16.26
N MET A 242 -34.38 -8.77 -16.53
CA MET A 242 -33.05 -8.79 -17.16
C MET A 242 -32.03 -9.59 -16.33
N LEU A 243 -32.03 -9.46 -15.01
CA LEU A 243 -31.18 -10.28 -14.14
C LEU A 243 -31.49 -11.77 -14.28
N SER A 244 -32.78 -12.14 -14.24
CA SER A 244 -33.20 -13.54 -14.39
C SER A 244 -32.77 -14.14 -15.74
N GLU A 245 -32.87 -13.35 -16.81
CA GLU A 245 -32.47 -13.75 -18.16
C GLU A 245 -30.95 -13.89 -18.29
N VAL A 246 -30.16 -12.90 -17.84
CA VAL A 246 -28.70 -12.89 -17.97
C VAL A 246 -28.04 -13.97 -17.10
N PHE A 247 -28.53 -14.17 -15.87
CA PHE A 247 -28.03 -15.25 -14.99
C PHE A 247 -28.64 -16.62 -15.32
N ASN A 248 -29.63 -16.67 -16.23
CA ASN A 248 -30.38 -17.88 -16.58
C ASN A 248 -30.94 -18.63 -15.36
N VAL A 249 -31.64 -17.88 -14.50
CA VAL A 249 -32.29 -18.37 -13.27
C VAL A 249 -33.73 -17.89 -13.22
N ASP A 250 -34.54 -18.47 -12.35
CA ASP A 250 -35.89 -17.98 -12.11
C ASP A 250 -35.88 -16.61 -11.38
N GLN A 251 -37.01 -15.90 -11.42
CA GLN A 251 -37.12 -14.56 -10.81
C GLN A 251 -37.02 -14.58 -9.28
N GLU A 252 -37.35 -15.69 -8.61
CA GLU A 252 -37.18 -15.81 -7.15
C GLU A 252 -35.68 -15.84 -6.82
N THR A 253 -34.90 -16.63 -7.55
CA THR A 253 -33.44 -16.69 -7.42
C THR A 253 -32.79 -15.34 -7.78
N ALA A 254 -33.22 -14.69 -8.86
CA ALA A 254 -32.72 -13.35 -9.23
C ALA A 254 -33.06 -12.30 -8.16
N SER A 255 -34.25 -12.37 -7.54
CA SER A 255 -34.66 -11.44 -6.49
C SER A 255 -33.79 -11.58 -5.24
N LYS A 256 -33.29 -12.78 -4.93
CA LYS A 256 -32.34 -13.00 -3.81
C LYS A 256 -31.04 -12.21 -3.99
N LEU A 257 -30.55 -12.02 -5.23
CA LEU A 257 -29.38 -11.18 -5.51
C LEU A 257 -29.61 -9.72 -5.10
N GLN A 258 -30.82 -9.21 -5.30
CA GLN A 258 -31.19 -7.85 -4.91
C GLN A 258 -31.38 -7.69 -3.40
N SER A 259 -31.63 -8.80 -2.68
CA SER A 259 -31.74 -8.84 -1.22
C SER A 259 -32.68 -7.74 -0.66
N PRO A 260 -33.92 -7.59 -1.16
CA PRO A 260 -34.79 -6.46 -0.83
C PRO A 260 -35.11 -6.36 0.67
N ASP A 261 -35.27 -7.50 1.33
CA ASP A 261 -35.70 -7.64 2.73
C ASP A 261 -34.55 -8.00 3.69
N ASP A 262 -33.30 -8.01 3.20
CA ASP A 262 -32.15 -8.28 4.07
C ASP A 262 -31.91 -7.09 5.00
N THR A 263 -31.72 -7.35 6.28
CA THR A 263 -31.48 -6.35 7.33
C THR A 263 -30.22 -6.64 8.14
N ARG A 264 -29.45 -7.67 7.76
CA ARG A 264 -28.29 -8.17 8.49
C ARG A 264 -27.06 -7.27 8.38
N GLY A 265 -27.09 -6.28 7.49
CA GLY A 265 -25.97 -5.35 7.26
C GLY A 265 -24.86 -5.94 6.39
N HIS A 266 -23.65 -5.38 6.50
CA HIS A 266 -22.47 -5.73 5.69
C HIS A 266 -21.64 -6.91 6.23
N ILE A 267 -21.92 -7.39 7.45
CA ILE A 267 -21.23 -8.53 8.08
C ILE A 267 -22.29 -9.51 8.60
N VAL A 268 -22.37 -10.69 7.98
CA VAL A 268 -23.42 -11.69 8.28
C VAL A 268 -22.87 -12.88 9.06
N MET A 269 -23.71 -13.53 9.85
CA MET A 269 -23.37 -14.75 10.59
C MET A 269 -23.44 -15.98 9.67
N VAL A 270 -22.49 -16.91 9.81
CA VAL A 270 -22.49 -18.18 9.08
C VAL A 270 -22.62 -19.35 10.06
N ASP A 271 -23.86 -19.69 10.44
CA ASP A 271 -24.21 -20.63 11.52
C ASP A 271 -23.53 -22.00 11.49
N ARG A 272 -23.22 -22.51 10.29
CA ARG A 272 -22.67 -23.87 10.11
C ARG A 272 -21.18 -23.87 9.74
N GLY A 273 -20.53 -22.72 9.86
CA GLY A 273 -19.20 -22.51 9.31
C GLY A 273 -19.22 -22.39 7.78
N LEU A 274 -18.38 -21.52 7.24
CA LEU A 274 -18.30 -21.31 5.80
C LEU A 274 -17.57 -22.49 5.13
N GLN A 275 -18.26 -23.18 4.21
CA GLN A 275 -17.70 -24.29 3.45
C GLN A 275 -17.06 -23.77 2.16
N VAL A 276 -15.75 -23.99 2.01
CA VAL A 276 -14.95 -23.56 0.84
C VAL A 276 -13.91 -24.62 0.51
N VAL A 277 -13.52 -24.71 -0.76
CA VAL A 277 -12.40 -25.55 -1.18
C VAL A 277 -11.10 -24.87 -0.74
N ARG A 278 -10.35 -25.50 0.16
CA ARG A 278 -9.05 -24.97 0.62
C ARG A 278 -7.98 -26.06 0.67
N PRO A 279 -6.76 -25.80 0.16
CA PRO A 279 -5.64 -26.71 0.35
C PRO A 279 -5.25 -26.74 1.84
N PRO A 280 -4.72 -27.86 2.35
CA PRO A 280 -4.22 -27.93 3.71
C PRO A 280 -3.08 -26.90 3.93
N ILE A 281 -3.07 -26.24 5.10
CA ILE A 281 -2.19 -25.11 5.47
C ILE A 281 -0.70 -25.37 5.16
N ARG A 282 -0.23 -26.63 5.27
CA ARG A 282 1.15 -27.02 4.96
C ARG A 282 1.56 -26.80 3.50
N MET A 283 0.63 -26.88 2.55
CA MET A 283 0.92 -26.72 1.12
C MET A 283 1.01 -25.24 0.69
N GLN A 284 0.43 -24.31 1.45
CA GLN A 284 0.51 -22.89 1.14
C GLN A 284 1.92 -22.32 1.34
N HIS A 285 2.70 -22.85 2.30
CA HIS A 285 4.09 -22.44 2.54
C HIS A 285 5.07 -22.98 1.48
N GLN A 286 4.68 -24.01 0.72
CA GLN A 286 5.53 -24.65 -0.29
C GLN A 286 5.33 -24.11 -1.71
N GLN A 287 4.36 -23.22 -1.95
CA GLN A 287 4.26 -22.48 -3.21
C GLN A 287 5.31 -21.36 -3.27
N HIS A 288 6.58 -21.73 -3.22
CA HIS A 288 7.64 -20.92 -3.82
C HIS A 288 7.47 -21.00 -5.34
N GLY A 289 7.43 -19.84 -6.00
CA GLY A 289 7.06 -19.69 -7.40
C GLY A 289 7.76 -20.69 -8.32
N GLY A 290 6.96 -21.55 -8.93
CA GLY A 290 7.33 -22.14 -10.21
C GLY A 290 7.38 -21.03 -11.28
N PRO A 291 8.11 -21.24 -12.39
CA PRO A 291 8.14 -20.26 -13.47
C PRO A 291 6.72 -20.04 -13.99
N ALA A 292 6.20 -18.81 -13.83
CA ALA A 292 4.91 -18.41 -14.39
C ALA A 292 5.04 -18.42 -15.92
N ASN A 293 4.17 -19.17 -16.59
CA ASN A 293 4.17 -19.27 -18.05
C ASN A 293 3.14 -18.28 -18.61
N GLY A 294 3.36 -16.99 -18.37
CA GLY A 294 2.52 -15.91 -18.89
C GLY A 294 2.37 -14.73 -17.94
N VAL A 295 2.07 -13.54 -18.50
CA VAL A 295 1.77 -12.33 -17.73
C VAL A 295 0.47 -12.49 -16.95
N GLU A 296 -0.52 -13.18 -17.53
CA GLU A 296 -1.81 -13.47 -16.88
C GLU A 296 -1.65 -14.37 -15.64
N GLU A 297 -0.86 -15.45 -15.73
CA GLU A 297 -0.57 -16.30 -14.57
C GLU A 297 0.19 -15.56 -13.45
N ALA A 298 1.06 -14.62 -13.81
CA ALA A 298 1.81 -13.81 -12.84
C ALA A 298 0.91 -12.83 -12.07
N VAL A 299 -0.09 -12.24 -12.73
CA VAL A 299 -1.08 -11.35 -12.07
C VAL A 299 -2.01 -12.18 -11.19
N CYS A 300 -2.60 -13.25 -11.73
CA CYS A 300 -3.59 -14.07 -11.01
C CYS A 300 -3.03 -14.81 -9.79
N SER A 301 -1.72 -15.05 -9.76
CA SER A 301 -1.01 -15.67 -8.62
C SER A 301 -0.31 -14.66 -7.70
N ALA A 302 -0.50 -13.35 -7.93
CA ALA A 302 0.20 -12.31 -7.19
C ALA A 302 0.01 -12.44 -5.67
N LYS A 303 1.11 -12.16 -4.96
CA LYS A 303 1.14 -12.10 -3.50
C LYS A 303 0.52 -10.79 -3.05
N LEU A 304 -0.55 -10.89 -2.27
CA LEU A 304 -1.32 -9.75 -1.76
C LEU A 304 -1.05 -9.44 -0.29
N THR A 305 -0.32 -10.30 0.41
CA THR A 305 -0.14 -10.23 1.87
C THR A 305 1.30 -10.41 2.26
N ALA A 306 1.73 -9.67 3.27
CA ALA A 306 2.97 -9.91 3.98
C ALA A 306 2.78 -9.70 5.48
N ASN A 307 3.37 -10.56 6.30
CA ASN A 307 3.40 -10.36 7.74
C ASN A 307 4.52 -9.40 8.13
N ILE A 308 4.20 -8.39 8.92
CA ILE A 308 5.15 -7.36 9.39
C ILE A 308 5.36 -7.40 10.91
N ASN A 309 4.74 -8.35 11.62
CA ASN A 309 4.99 -8.57 13.05
C ASN A 309 6.19 -9.48 13.32
N ASP A 310 6.82 -10.03 12.27
CA ASP A 310 8.00 -10.86 12.42
C ASP A 310 9.24 -10.05 12.87
N ALA A 311 9.45 -10.01 14.18
CA ALA A 311 10.58 -9.35 14.81
C ALA A 311 11.93 -10.05 14.55
N SER A 312 11.98 -11.18 13.82
CA SER A 312 13.23 -11.87 13.50
C SER A 312 14.02 -11.22 12.37
N ARG A 313 13.37 -10.37 11.55
CA ARG A 313 14.00 -9.68 10.41
C ARG A 313 13.66 -8.18 10.34
N PRO A 314 13.99 -7.41 11.40
CA PRO A 314 13.81 -5.96 11.38
C PRO A 314 14.74 -5.29 10.36
N ASP A 315 14.27 -4.22 9.73
CA ASP A 315 15.14 -3.39 8.87
C ASP A 315 16.01 -2.46 9.71
N PHE A 316 15.47 -2.00 10.84
CA PHE A 316 16.23 -1.28 11.87
C PHE A 316 16.00 -1.93 13.23
N TYR A 317 17.08 -2.16 13.97
CA TYR A 317 17.04 -2.78 15.28
C TYR A 317 18.05 -2.12 16.21
N ASN A 318 17.58 -1.75 17.39
CA ASN A 318 18.42 -1.38 18.52
C ASN A 318 17.91 -2.13 19.76
N PRO A 319 18.70 -3.05 20.36
CA PRO A 319 18.26 -3.89 21.47
C PRO A 319 17.85 -3.09 22.72
N GLU A 320 18.28 -1.83 22.84
CA GLU A 320 17.97 -0.97 23.99
C GLU A 320 16.87 0.06 23.70
N ALA A 321 16.40 0.17 22.44
CA ALA A 321 15.47 1.22 22.04
C ALA A 321 14.25 0.71 21.27
N GLY A 322 14.37 -0.31 20.42
CA GLY A 322 13.26 -0.80 19.62
C GLY A 322 13.66 -1.33 18.25
N TRP A 323 12.67 -1.48 17.38
CA TRP A 323 12.85 -1.95 16.01
C TRP A 323 11.74 -1.52 15.06
N THR A 324 12.04 -1.50 13.76
CA THR A 324 11.05 -1.33 12.69
C THR A 324 11.18 -2.38 11.59
N VAL A 325 10.06 -2.69 10.95
CA VAL A 325 9.94 -3.45 9.70
C VAL A 325 9.18 -2.60 8.70
N HIS A 326 9.80 -2.28 7.58
CA HIS A 326 9.23 -1.53 6.47
C HIS A 326 8.73 -2.52 5.43
N LEU A 327 7.49 -2.35 4.98
CA LEU A 327 6.86 -3.11 3.92
C LEU A 327 6.66 -2.19 2.70
N ASN A 328 7.43 -2.45 1.65
CA ASN A 328 7.46 -1.68 0.40
C ASN A 328 7.45 -2.62 -0.81
N SER A 329 7.52 -2.07 -2.01
CA SER A 329 7.48 -2.86 -3.26
C SER A 329 8.61 -3.87 -3.42
N PHE A 330 9.75 -3.69 -2.75
CA PHE A 330 10.82 -4.70 -2.75
C PHE A 330 10.46 -5.97 -1.96
N LYS A 331 9.56 -5.88 -0.97
CA LYS A 331 9.11 -7.02 -0.15
C LYS A 331 7.76 -7.58 -0.59
N LEU A 332 6.89 -6.73 -1.14
CA LEU A 332 5.58 -7.09 -1.62
C LEU A 332 5.29 -6.36 -2.94
N PRO A 333 5.61 -6.96 -4.11
CA PRO A 333 5.64 -6.26 -5.41
C PRO A 333 4.36 -5.53 -5.82
N ILE A 334 3.17 -6.00 -5.41
CA ILE A 334 1.90 -5.31 -5.72
C ILE A 334 1.87 -3.87 -5.20
N LEU A 335 2.62 -3.56 -4.14
CA LEU A 335 2.72 -2.21 -3.60
C LEU A 335 3.26 -1.20 -4.62
N GLN A 336 4.05 -1.62 -5.60
CA GLN A 336 4.49 -0.75 -6.68
C GLN A 336 3.31 -0.24 -7.52
N MET A 337 2.36 -1.12 -7.81
CA MET A 337 1.15 -0.74 -8.56
C MET A 337 0.23 0.12 -7.70
N MET A 338 0.14 -0.19 -6.40
CA MET A 338 -0.74 0.55 -5.49
C MET A 338 -0.16 1.91 -5.08
N GLN A 339 1.15 2.12 -5.23
CA GLN A 339 1.84 3.31 -4.72
C GLN A 339 1.68 3.49 -3.21
N LEU A 340 1.72 2.38 -2.45
CA LEU A 340 1.53 2.39 -0.99
C LEU A 340 2.62 1.59 -0.26
N SER A 341 2.93 1.95 0.98
CA SER A 341 3.81 1.18 1.85
C SER A 341 3.34 1.21 3.30
N ALA A 342 3.93 0.39 4.15
CA ALA A 342 3.65 0.38 5.58
C ALA A 342 4.93 0.20 6.42
N GLU A 343 4.86 0.55 7.70
CA GLU A 343 5.90 0.29 8.68
C GLU A 343 5.29 -0.25 9.97
N ARG A 344 5.81 -1.39 10.44
CA ARG A 344 5.64 -1.82 11.82
C ARG A 344 6.75 -1.20 12.66
N GLY A 345 6.40 -0.54 13.75
CA GLY A 345 7.37 -0.02 14.70
C GLY A 345 7.09 -0.42 16.14
N VAL A 346 8.18 -0.65 16.88
CA VAL A 346 8.18 -0.90 18.32
C VAL A 346 9.25 -0.03 18.95
N LEU A 347 8.86 0.76 19.95
CA LEU A 347 9.77 1.48 20.84
C LEU A 347 9.63 0.92 22.24
N TYR A 348 10.77 0.62 22.86
CA TYR A 348 10.80 0.19 24.26
C TYR A 348 10.57 1.38 25.20
N ARG A 349 10.44 1.07 26.49
CA ARG A 349 10.20 2.05 27.54
C ARG A 349 11.09 3.29 27.40
N ASN A 350 10.45 4.46 27.30
CA ASN A 350 11.10 5.77 27.19
C ASN A 350 12.06 5.94 25.99
N ALA A 351 12.11 4.98 25.07
CA ALA A 351 12.95 5.06 23.88
C ALA A 351 12.47 6.17 22.94
N VAL A 352 13.42 6.78 22.24
CA VAL A 352 13.18 7.89 21.33
C VAL A 352 13.52 7.45 19.92
N MET A 353 12.61 7.68 18.98
CA MET A 353 12.93 7.64 17.56
C MET A 353 13.49 9.01 17.16
N SER A 354 14.58 9.04 16.41
CA SER A 354 15.22 10.26 15.90
C SER A 354 14.17 11.18 15.31
N PRO A 355 14.28 12.51 15.46
CA PRO A 355 13.50 13.40 14.64
C PRO A 355 13.76 13.10 13.16
N TYR A 356 12.71 13.06 12.34
CA TYR A 356 12.78 12.72 10.92
C TYR A 356 11.68 13.41 10.13
N TRP A 357 11.78 13.39 8.81
CA TRP A 357 10.65 13.67 7.91
C TRP A 357 10.58 12.62 6.80
N ILE A 358 9.38 12.42 6.24
CA ILE A 358 9.17 11.57 5.06
C ILE A 358 9.16 12.45 3.81
N MET A 359 10.02 12.12 2.85
CA MET A 359 10.31 12.99 1.70
C MET A 359 9.27 12.92 0.58
N ASN A 360 8.57 11.80 0.46
CA ASN A 360 7.74 11.47 -0.72
C ASN A 360 6.41 10.78 -0.37
N ALA A 361 5.95 10.86 0.89
CA ALA A 361 4.68 10.28 1.31
C ALA A 361 4.13 11.00 2.56
N HIS A 362 2.81 10.94 2.73
CA HIS A 362 2.17 11.15 4.03
C HIS A 362 2.33 9.87 4.87
N GLU A 363 2.32 9.99 6.20
CA GLU A 363 2.38 8.86 7.13
C GLU A 363 1.18 8.87 8.06
N ILE A 364 0.38 7.80 8.01
CA ILE A 364 -0.82 7.62 8.84
C ILE A 364 -0.48 6.62 9.92
N ILE A 365 -0.35 7.08 11.16
CA ILE A 365 0.13 6.28 12.29
C ILE A 365 -1.06 5.84 13.15
N HIS A 366 -1.19 4.54 13.36
CA HIS A 366 -2.15 3.94 14.28
C HIS A 366 -1.42 3.23 15.43
N VAL A 367 -1.72 3.61 16.67
CA VAL A 367 -1.10 2.99 17.85
C VAL A 367 -1.80 1.69 18.20
N THR A 368 -1.03 0.61 18.12
CA THR A 368 -1.53 -0.76 18.38
C THR A 368 -1.37 -1.20 19.83
N SER A 369 -0.52 -0.57 20.64
CA SER A 369 -0.35 -0.91 22.05
C SER A 369 0.54 0.11 22.73
N GLY A 370 0.22 0.45 23.99
CA GLY A 370 0.98 1.43 24.78
C GLY A 370 0.71 2.86 24.31
N SER A 371 1.70 3.74 24.48
CA SER A 371 1.54 5.15 24.15
C SER A 371 2.88 5.83 23.85
N MET A 372 2.84 6.94 23.13
CA MET A 372 4.02 7.75 22.84
C MET A 372 3.68 9.24 22.83
N ARG A 373 4.58 10.07 23.35
CA ARG A 373 4.56 11.50 23.06
C ARG A 373 5.10 11.71 21.65
N MET A 374 4.41 12.51 20.87
CA MET A 374 4.83 12.87 19.52
C MET A 374 4.83 14.38 19.38
N GLN A 375 5.82 14.90 18.67
CA GLN A 375 5.85 16.29 18.23
C GLN A 375 5.90 16.31 16.71
N ILE A 376 5.03 17.10 16.08
CA ILE A 376 4.97 17.27 14.63
C ILE A 376 5.13 18.76 14.33
N VAL A 377 6.07 19.09 13.43
CA VAL A 377 6.49 20.45 13.11
C VAL A 377 6.29 20.72 11.62
N ASN A 378 5.60 21.82 11.30
CA ASN A 378 5.33 22.26 9.93
C ASN A 378 6.52 23.04 9.31
N ASN A 379 6.33 23.55 8.09
CA ASN A 379 7.34 24.34 7.37
C ASN A 379 7.61 25.73 7.97
N GLU A 380 6.80 26.20 8.91
CA GLU A 380 7.01 27.46 9.65
C GLU A 380 7.81 27.24 10.94
N GLY A 381 8.20 25.99 11.24
CA GLY A 381 8.88 25.64 12.49
C GLY A 381 7.95 25.61 13.70
N GLN A 382 6.63 25.63 13.49
CA GLN A 382 5.64 25.57 14.55
C GLN A 382 5.29 24.13 14.88
N SER A 383 5.18 23.82 16.17
CA SER A 383 4.69 22.51 16.64
C SER A 383 3.17 22.46 16.45
N VAL A 384 2.73 21.84 15.37
CA VAL A 384 1.29 21.66 15.05
C VAL A 384 0.68 20.47 15.78
N PHE A 385 1.51 19.63 16.40
CA PHE A 385 1.14 18.60 17.38
C PHE A 385 2.22 18.52 18.45
N ASP A 386 1.83 18.46 19.73
CA ASP A 386 2.70 18.09 20.86
C ASP A 386 1.83 17.46 21.94
N ASP A 387 1.55 16.18 21.80
CA ASP A 387 0.69 15.45 22.72
C ASP A 387 1.08 13.96 22.79
N VAL A 388 0.41 13.22 23.68
CA VAL A 388 0.51 11.77 23.81
C VAL A 388 -0.56 11.12 22.95
N ILE A 389 -0.13 10.28 22.00
CA ILE A 389 -1.02 9.37 21.28
C ILE A 389 -1.13 8.05 22.04
N GLN A 390 -2.37 7.64 22.30
CA GLN A 390 -2.73 6.43 23.03
C GLN A 390 -3.08 5.29 22.08
N GLU A 391 -3.15 4.07 22.61
CA GLU A 391 -3.67 2.92 21.90
C GLU A 391 -5.02 3.20 21.24
N TRP A 392 -5.22 2.67 20.03
CA TRP A 392 -6.38 2.83 19.15
C TRP A 392 -6.50 4.16 18.41
N GLN A 393 -5.75 5.17 18.80
CA GLN A 393 -5.79 6.47 18.14
C GLN A 393 -4.98 6.48 16.84
N VAL A 394 -5.37 7.40 15.95
CA VAL A 394 -4.73 7.64 14.66
C VAL A 394 -4.23 9.08 14.58
N VAL A 395 -3.04 9.29 14.03
CA VAL A 395 -2.52 10.62 13.69
C VAL A 395 -1.91 10.60 12.30
N VAL A 396 -2.09 11.69 11.56
CA VAL A 396 -1.48 11.87 10.24
C VAL A 396 -0.27 12.79 10.36
N VAL A 397 0.86 12.39 9.79
CA VAL A 397 2.05 13.21 9.60
C VAL A 397 2.14 13.54 8.11
N PRO A 398 1.87 14.79 7.71
CA PRO A 398 2.00 15.19 6.32
C PRO A 398 3.43 15.03 5.78
N GLN A 399 3.56 14.84 4.47
CA GLN A 399 4.86 14.81 3.80
C GLN A 399 5.71 16.03 4.20
N ASN A 400 7.01 15.80 4.44
CA ASN A 400 8.00 16.78 4.88
C ASN A 400 7.78 17.43 6.24
N PHE A 401 6.69 17.15 6.97
CA PHE A 401 6.57 17.60 8.35
C PHE A 401 7.60 16.83 9.18
N ALA A 402 8.32 17.55 10.05
CA ALA A 402 9.30 16.92 10.93
C ALA A 402 8.57 16.32 12.12
N VAL A 403 8.87 15.06 12.44
CA VAL A 403 8.24 14.33 13.54
C VAL A 403 9.31 13.72 14.44
N MET A 404 9.07 13.74 15.75
CA MET A 404 9.82 12.96 16.71
C MET A 404 8.90 12.22 17.67
N LYS A 405 9.31 11.03 18.11
CA LYS A 405 8.48 10.12 18.91
C LYS A 405 9.25 9.66 20.13
N GLN A 406 8.62 9.70 21.29
CA GLN A 406 9.15 9.14 22.53
C GLN A 406 8.10 8.22 23.15
N ALA A 407 8.44 6.95 23.32
CA ALA A 407 7.54 5.99 23.95
C ALA A 407 7.33 6.29 25.44
N GLY A 408 6.15 5.94 25.94
CA GLY A 408 5.81 6.01 27.35
C GLY A 408 6.49 4.93 28.19
N GLN A 409 6.02 4.77 29.43
CA GLN A 409 6.64 3.83 30.39
C GLN A 409 6.47 2.36 29.99
N GLU A 410 5.37 2.01 29.33
CA GLU A 410 5.07 0.65 28.85
C GLU A 410 5.65 0.36 27.46
N GLY A 411 6.40 1.32 26.89
CA GLY A 411 6.76 1.29 25.47
C GLY A 411 5.59 1.65 24.56
N CYS A 412 5.80 1.54 23.25
CA CYS A 412 4.78 1.81 22.23
C CYS A 412 4.97 0.89 21.04
N ARG A 413 3.85 0.40 20.49
CA ARG A 413 3.82 -0.35 19.23
C ARG A 413 2.84 0.32 18.28
N TRP A 414 3.24 0.58 17.05
CA TRP A 414 2.38 1.20 16.03
C TRP A 414 2.50 0.52 14.67
N ILE A 415 1.50 0.70 13.83
CA ILE A 415 1.57 0.52 12.39
C ILE A 415 1.47 1.90 11.76
N SER A 416 2.26 2.17 10.73
CA SER A 416 2.03 3.33 9.88
C SER A 416 1.81 2.91 8.43
N PHE A 417 0.82 3.53 7.80
CA PHE A 417 0.58 3.43 6.36
C PHE A 417 1.16 4.66 5.68
N ARG A 418 1.69 4.50 4.46
CA ARG A 418 2.33 5.58 3.72
C ARG A 418 1.84 5.60 2.28
N THR A 419 1.56 6.81 1.79
CA THR A 419 0.98 7.08 0.47
C THR A 419 2.01 7.05 -0.67
N ASN A 420 3.01 6.17 -0.57
CA ASN A 420 4.00 5.91 -1.62
C ASN A 420 4.56 4.50 -1.44
N ASP A 421 4.90 3.79 -2.53
CA ASP A 421 5.38 2.40 -2.45
C ASP A 421 6.78 2.29 -1.83
N ASN A 422 7.61 3.30 -2.02
CA ASN A 422 8.97 3.37 -1.52
C ASN A 422 9.15 4.67 -0.74
N ALA A 423 8.42 4.81 0.37
CA ALA A 423 8.54 5.98 1.22
C ALA A 423 9.96 6.14 1.79
N ILE A 424 10.56 7.31 1.56
CA ILE A 424 11.93 7.67 1.91
C ILE A 424 11.91 8.56 3.13
N MET A 425 12.65 8.14 4.16
CA MET A 425 12.80 8.87 5.41
C MET A 425 14.17 9.52 5.50
N SER A 426 14.22 10.75 6.02
CA SER A 426 15.44 11.46 6.35
C SER A 426 15.48 11.77 7.84
N THR A 427 16.55 11.34 8.54
CA THR A 427 16.73 11.55 9.98
C THR A 427 17.51 12.84 10.26
N LEU A 428 17.23 13.50 11.38
CA LEU A 428 17.93 14.72 11.85
C LEU A 428 19.04 14.42 12.85
N ALA A 429 18.91 13.36 13.66
CA ALA A 429 19.91 12.94 14.63
C ALA A 429 20.40 11.51 14.36
N GLY A 430 21.58 11.17 14.86
CA GLY A 430 22.18 9.84 14.70
C GLY A 430 23.16 9.72 13.52
N ARG A 431 23.68 8.51 13.32
CA ARG A 431 24.78 8.21 12.39
C ARG A 431 24.45 8.48 10.91
N THR A 432 23.18 8.38 10.53
CA THR A 432 22.71 8.52 9.14
C THR A 432 21.95 9.83 8.90
N SER A 433 22.16 10.83 9.76
CA SER A 433 21.34 12.03 9.77
C SER A 433 21.80 13.15 8.84
N ALA A 434 20.89 14.05 8.49
CA ALA A 434 21.18 15.26 7.75
C ALA A 434 22.22 16.14 8.48
N ILE A 435 22.15 16.26 9.81
CA ILE A 435 23.15 16.97 10.61
C ILE A 435 24.54 16.29 10.50
N LYS A 436 24.59 14.96 10.52
CA LYS A 436 25.84 14.20 10.33
C LYS A 436 26.46 14.47 8.94
N ALA A 437 25.62 14.60 7.92
CA ALA A 437 26.03 14.81 6.53
C ALA A 437 26.56 16.24 6.25
N MET A 438 26.10 17.26 6.97
CA MET A 438 26.56 18.65 6.76
C MET A 438 28.04 18.85 7.14
N PRO A 439 28.83 19.62 6.37
CA PRO A 439 30.17 20.04 6.79
C PRO A 439 30.15 20.73 8.16
N MET A 440 31.15 20.46 8.98
CA MET A 440 31.21 20.99 10.34
C MET A 440 31.22 22.53 10.37
N SER A 441 31.89 23.16 9.39
CA SER A 441 31.88 24.62 9.21
C SER A 441 30.48 25.18 8.89
N VAL A 442 29.64 24.45 8.14
CA VAL A 442 28.26 24.87 7.88
C VAL A 442 27.48 24.90 9.19
N ILE A 443 27.59 23.86 10.02
CA ILE A 443 26.94 23.81 11.34
C ILE A 443 27.44 24.94 12.24
N MET A 444 28.76 25.15 12.33
CA MET A 444 29.34 26.21 13.15
C MET A 444 28.81 27.58 12.78
N ASN A 445 28.76 27.91 11.48
CA ASN A 445 28.30 29.22 11.02
C ASN A 445 26.76 29.35 11.09
N ALA A 446 26.01 28.31 10.71
CA ALA A 446 24.55 28.34 10.68
C ALA A 446 23.94 28.43 12.09
N TYR A 447 24.55 27.75 13.07
CA TYR A 447 24.04 27.69 14.45
C TYR A 447 24.90 28.48 15.45
N GLN A 448 25.89 29.24 14.97
CA GLN A 448 26.82 30.02 15.82
C GLN A 448 27.49 29.17 16.91
N MET A 449 27.94 27.97 16.54
CA MET A 449 28.53 26.98 17.46
C MET A 449 30.06 27.00 17.43
N SER A 450 30.69 26.74 18.58
CA SER A 450 32.13 26.44 18.64
C SER A 450 32.45 25.14 17.90
N PRO A 451 33.72 24.91 17.51
CA PRO A 451 34.15 23.63 16.96
C PRO A 451 33.75 22.45 17.88
N GLU A 452 33.96 22.53 19.18
CA GLU A 452 33.60 21.46 20.11
C GLU A 452 32.09 21.21 20.15
N GLN A 453 31.26 22.26 20.13
CA GLN A 453 29.80 22.14 20.11
C GLN A 453 29.31 21.46 18.82
N ALA A 454 29.80 21.93 17.66
CA ALA A 454 29.44 21.34 16.36
C ALA A 454 29.91 19.88 16.26
N TRP A 455 31.09 19.57 16.79
CA TRP A 455 31.59 18.19 16.84
C TRP A 455 30.70 17.30 17.70
N ARG A 456 30.31 17.75 18.89
CA ARG A 456 29.40 17.02 19.80
C ARG A 456 28.03 16.81 19.18
N LEU A 457 27.45 17.83 18.54
CA LEU A 457 26.16 17.73 17.85
C LEU A 457 26.18 16.60 16.80
N LYS A 458 27.28 16.49 16.04
CA LYS A 458 27.45 15.43 15.03
C LYS A 458 27.75 14.05 15.63
N ASN A 459 28.45 13.97 16.76
CA ASN A 459 29.13 12.72 17.17
C ASN A 459 28.65 12.11 18.49
N ASN A 460 27.82 12.80 19.28
CA ASN A 460 27.34 12.26 20.56
C ASN A 460 26.33 11.12 20.41
N ARG A 461 25.65 11.02 19.26
CA ARG A 461 24.71 9.93 18.93
C ARG A 461 25.30 9.08 17.82
N MET A 462 25.60 7.82 18.15
CA MET A 462 26.23 6.85 17.25
C MET A 462 25.22 5.83 16.72
N GLU A 463 24.07 5.72 17.38
CA GLU A 463 22.90 5.00 16.91
C GLU A 463 22.36 5.65 15.63
N THR A 464 21.63 4.88 14.81
CA THR A 464 21.10 5.35 13.52
C THR A 464 19.78 6.10 13.68
N MET A 465 18.76 5.45 14.22
CA MET A 465 17.38 5.95 14.19
C MET A 465 16.64 5.83 15.52
N MET A 466 17.00 4.89 16.38
CA MET A 466 16.35 4.69 17.67
C MET A 466 17.36 4.79 18.79
N PHE A 467 17.00 5.54 19.83
CA PHE A 467 17.91 5.98 20.89
C PHE A 467 17.43 5.48 22.24
N ASN A 468 18.38 4.97 23.03
CA ASN A 468 18.14 4.62 24.42
C ASN A 468 17.94 5.93 25.23
N PRO A 469 16.94 6.00 26.13
CA PRO A 469 16.75 7.14 27.04
C PRO A 469 17.96 7.44 27.92
N ARG A 470 18.84 6.44 28.15
CA ARG A 470 19.97 6.53 29.08
C ARG A 470 21.29 6.97 28.45
N SER A 471 21.35 7.34 27.17
CA SER A 471 22.54 8.01 26.62
C SER A 471 22.58 9.47 27.11
N ARG A 472 22.70 9.65 28.44
CA ARG A 472 23.18 10.87 29.09
C ARG A 472 24.70 10.78 29.06
N TYR A 473 25.31 11.57 28.21
CA TYR A 473 26.72 11.95 28.34
C TYR A 473 26.81 13.26 29.09
#